data_AF-G4TQ14-F1
#
_entry.id   AF-G4TQ14-F1
#
_cell.length_a   1.000
_cell.length_b   1.000
_cell.length_c   1.000
_cell.angle_alpha   90.00
_cell.angle_beta   90.00
_cell.angle_gamma   90.00
#
_symmetry.space_group_name_H-M   'P 1'
#
loop_
_entity.id
_entity.type
_entity.pdbx_description
1 polymer ?
#
loop_
_entity_poly.entity_id
_entity_poly.type
_entity_poly.pdbx_seq_one_letter_code
_entity_poly.pdbx_strand_id
1 'polypeptide(L)'
;MMSSLPPLAFWSGYSESRFISSHYLSSYAVWLSEETTEAVQFNTKRLVMPRRWIDLRGRMVISTWKSCVRAVVGLILLRPLVDQVSYIALFDNAAKTLQPRIVENFVHVYDRLDIVAALRHLEDNEIVDRTHSQTLSLGPHRVGEMTVEEERVTFWRLTKKLDWALLL
;
A
#
# COMPACT_ATOMS: atom_id res chain seq x y z
N MET A 1 27.19 6.53 -9.63
CA MET A 1 26.21 7.24 -8.77
C MET A 1 25.16 7.85 -9.67
N MET A 2 23.96 7.28 -9.74
CA MET A 2 22.84 7.96 -10.40
C MET A 2 22.45 9.13 -9.49
N SER A 3 22.85 10.34 -9.87
CA SER A 3 22.30 11.57 -9.30
C SER A 3 20.82 11.62 -9.71
N SER A 4 19.96 10.97 -8.94
CA SER A 4 18.52 11.12 -9.11
C SER A 4 18.22 12.58 -8.79
N LEU A 5 17.99 13.37 -9.83
CA LEU A 5 17.50 14.74 -9.70
C LEU A 5 16.30 14.71 -8.73
N PRO A 6 16.25 15.61 -7.73
CA PRO A 6 15.11 15.66 -6.83
C PRO A 6 13.83 15.85 -7.66
N PRO A 7 12.76 15.11 -7.35
CA PRO A 7 11.53 15.18 -8.13
C PRO A 7 11.04 16.63 -8.16
N LEU A 8 10.79 17.19 -9.36
CA LEU A 8 10.39 18.59 -9.52
C LEU A 8 8.96 18.86 -9.00
N ALA A 9 8.14 17.83 -8.93
CA ALA A 9 6.77 17.87 -8.43
C ALA A 9 6.36 16.49 -7.91
N PHE A 10 5.31 16.46 -7.09
CA PHE A 10 4.75 15.26 -6.49
C PHE A 10 3.23 15.32 -6.49
N TRP A 11 2.59 14.15 -6.46
CA TRP A 11 1.15 14.04 -6.26
C TRP A 11 0.84 13.96 -4.76
N SER A 12 -0.15 14.71 -4.31
CA SER A 12 -0.62 14.69 -2.92
C SER A 12 -2.08 15.13 -2.84
N GLY A 13 -2.77 14.73 -1.77
CA GLY A 13 -4.16 15.08 -1.51
C GLY A 13 -4.99 13.86 -1.14
N TYR A 14 -5.63 13.93 0.04
CA TYR A 14 -6.40 12.83 0.61
C TYR A 14 -7.79 12.67 -0.06
N SER A 15 -8.47 13.78 -0.33
CA SER A 15 -9.80 13.76 -0.95
C SER A 15 -9.74 13.85 -2.48
N GLU A 16 -8.77 14.60 -3.00
CA GLU A 16 -8.55 14.82 -4.43
C GLU A 16 -7.05 14.84 -4.70
N SER A 17 -6.62 14.13 -5.74
CA SER A 17 -5.21 14.13 -6.13
C SER A 17 -4.83 15.48 -6.75
N ARG A 18 -3.83 16.16 -6.16
CA ARG A 18 -3.30 17.43 -6.63
C ARG A 18 -1.84 17.28 -7.03
N PHE A 19 -1.47 17.90 -8.13
CA PHE A 19 -0.07 17.99 -8.58
C PHE A 19 0.59 19.20 -7.93
N ILE A 20 1.59 18.97 -7.09
CA ILE A 20 2.22 20.00 -6.25
C ILE A 20 3.69 20.12 -6.63
N SER A 21 4.17 21.35 -6.80
CA SER A 21 5.59 21.62 -6.98
C SER A 21 6.40 21.19 -5.75
N SER A 22 7.56 20.58 -5.99
CA SER A 22 8.51 20.18 -4.93
C SER A 22 8.99 21.36 -4.08
N HIS A 23 8.83 22.59 -4.56
CA HIS A 23 9.05 23.80 -3.78
C HIS A 23 8.24 23.81 -2.47
N TYR A 24 7.04 23.22 -2.47
CA TYR A 24 6.17 23.14 -1.30
C TYR A 24 6.36 21.85 -0.49
N LEU A 25 7.34 21.00 -0.83
CA LEU A 25 7.51 19.69 -0.20
C LEU A 25 7.69 19.77 1.31
N SER A 26 8.39 20.78 1.82
CA SER A 26 8.61 20.98 3.27
C SER A 26 7.31 21.27 4.05
N SER A 27 6.29 21.85 3.40
CA SER A 27 4.99 22.11 4.01
C SER A 27 4.09 20.88 3.99
N TYR A 28 4.36 19.91 3.11
CA TYR A 28 3.55 18.72 2.91
C TYR A 28 4.19 17.44 3.43
N ALA A 29 5.43 17.49 3.92
CA ALA A 29 6.18 16.31 4.33
C ALA A 29 6.82 16.48 5.70
N VAL A 30 6.96 15.36 6.41
CA VAL A 30 7.55 15.27 7.74
C VAL A 30 8.83 14.45 7.66
N TRP A 31 9.85 14.87 8.40
CA TRP A 31 11.09 14.11 8.53
C TRP A 31 10.85 12.92 9.44
N LEU A 32 11.01 11.70 8.92
CA LEU A 32 11.04 10.50 9.75
C LEU A 32 12.31 10.49 10.59
N SER A 33 12.14 10.37 11.90
CA SER A 33 13.22 9.97 12.81
C SER A 33 13.29 8.44 12.81
N GLU A 34 14.15 7.87 11.98
CA GLU A 34 14.43 6.43 12.07
C GLU A 34 15.28 6.18 13.32
N GLU A 35 14.67 5.62 14.37
CA GLU A 35 15.36 5.04 15.54
C GLU A 35 15.70 3.55 15.29
N THR A 36 16.06 3.20 14.05
CA THR A 36 16.56 1.86 13.72
C THR A 36 18.08 1.84 13.79
N THR A 37 18.64 0.77 14.35
CA THR A 37 20.07 0.58 14.64
C THR A 37 20.99 0.76 13.43
N GLU A 38 20.46 0.59 12.21
CA GLU A 38 21.18 0.76 10.94
C GLU A 38 21.11 2.20 10.37
N ALA A 39 20.07 2.98 10.70
CA ALA A 39 19.90 4.36 10.22
C ALA A 39 20.86 5.36 10.91
N VAL A 40 21.35 4.98 12.10
CA VAL A 40 22.36 5.75 12.86
C VAL A 40 23.70 5.81 12.11
N GLN A 41 24.01 4.85 11.23
CA GLN A 41 25.29 4.82 10.51
C GLN A 41 25.36 5.82 9.33
N PHE A 42 24.23 6.28 8.78
CA PHE A 42 24.21 7.16 7.60
C PHE A 42 23.52 8.52 7.80
N ASN A 43 22.95 8.79 8.99
CA ASN A 43 22.21 10.04 9.27
C ASN A 43 21.18 10.37 8.17
N THR A 44 20.58 9.34 7.59
CA THR A 44 19.66 9.47 6.46
C THR A 44 18.28 9.82 7.00
N LYS A 45 18.03 11.10 7.26
CA LYS A 45 16.67 11.56 7.53
C LYS A 45 15.84 11.39 6.26
N ARG A 46 14.73 10.66 6.34
CA ARG A 46 13.84 10.43 5.20
C ARG A 46 12.65 11.37 5.28
N LEU A 47 12.41 12.13 4.23
CA LEU A 47 11.24 13.00 4.14
C LEU A 47 10.07 12.20 3.56
N VAL A 48 8.95 12.14 4.28
CA VAL A 48 7.74 11.41 3.85
C VAL A 48 6.51 12.27 4.01
N MET A 49 5.49 12.02 3.20
CA MET A 49 4.19 12.64 3.39
C MET A 49 3.59 12.18 4.73
N PRO A 50 2.91 13.05 5.49
CA PRO A 50 2.17 12.65 6.67
C PRO A 50 1.24 11.47 6.33
N ARG A 51 1.10 10.57 7.28
CA ARG A 51 0.17 9.45 7.23
C ARG A 51 -0.48 9.30 8.60
N ARG A 52 -1.60 8.59 8.68
CA ARG A 52 -2.28 8.38 9.97
C ARG A 52 -1.38 7.69 11.01
N TRP A 53 -0.44 6.88 10.54
CA TRP A 53 0.52 6.14 11.37
C TRP A 53 1.85 6.89 11.57
N ILE A 54 1.93 8.18 11.20
CA ILE A 54 3.10 9.04 11.42
C ILE A 54 2.63 10.28 12.20
N ASP A 55 3.21 10.52 13.38
CA ASP A 55 2.89 11.68 14.20
C ASP A 55 3.47 12.98 13.61
N LEU A 56 3.05 14.13 14.15
CA LEU A 56 3.55 15.46 13.71
C LEU A 56 5.07 15.64 13.91
N ARG A 57 5.70 14.77 14.70
CA ARG A 57 7.14 14.75 14.96
C ARG A 57 7.88 13.76 14.05
N GLY A 58 7.17 13.08 13.15
CA GLY A 58 7.74 12.09 12.23
C GLY A 58 8.02 10.74 12.87
N ARG A 59 7.42 10.45 14.03
CA ARG A 59 7.53 9.14 14.68
C ARG A 59 6.37 8.26 14.28
N MET A 60 6.63 6.97 14.16
CA MET A 60 5.61 6.00 13.82
C MET A 60 4.67 5.77 15.01
N VAL A 61 3.37 5.90 14.80
CA VAL A 61 2.34 5.49 15.75
C VAL A 61 2.13 3.99 15.61
N ILE A 62 2.95 3.23 16.35
CA ILE A 62 3.05 1.76 16.24
C ILE A 62 1.69 1.07 16.36
N SER A 63 0.81 1.53 17.25
CA SER A 63 -0.52 0.96 17.46
C SER A 63 -1.40 1.10 16.21
N THR A 64 -1.42 2.27 15.60
CA THR A 64 -2.18 2.54 14.37
C THR A 64 -1.62 1.77 13.19
N TRP A 65 -0.29 1.72 13.07
CA TRP A 65 0.38 0.93 12.04
C TRP A 65 0.03 -0.56 12.15
N LYS A 66 0.22 -1.16 13.33
CA LYS A 66 -0.11 -2.57 13.60
C LYS A 66 -1.59 -2.85 13.36
N SER A 67 -2.48 -1.95 13.77
CA SER A 67 -3.92 -2.08 13.51
C SER A 67 -4.24 -2.14 12.01
N CYS A 68 -3.58 -1.30 11.20
CA CYS A 68 -3.75 -1.30 9.75
C CYS A 68 -3.27 -2.62 9.13
N VAL A 69 -2.06 -3.05 9.47
CA VAL A 69 -1.49 -4.32 9.00
C VAL A 69 -2.38 -5.51 9.38
N ARG A 70 -2.85 -5.56 10.63
CA ARG A 70 -3.79 -6.59 11.12
C ARG A 70 -5.08 -6.61 10.33
N ALA A 71 -5.66 -5.44 10.07
CA ALA A 71 -6.89 -5.34 9.31
C ALA A 71 -6.69 -5.91 7.90
N VAL A 72 -5.61 -5.55 7.22
CA VAL A 72 -5.27 -6.06 5.88
C VAL A 72 -5.06 -7.58 5.89
N VAL A 73 -4.24 -8.11 6.80
CA VAL A 73 -4.00 -9.55 6.91
C VAL A 73 -5.29 -10.30 7.25
N GLY A 74 -6.07 -9.78 8.20
CA GLY A 74 -7.36 -10.33 8.61
C GLY A 74 -8.35 -10.40 7.45
N LEU A 75 -8.40 -9.37 6.59
CA LEU A 75 -9.24 -9.40 5.40
C LEU A 75 -8.78 -10.46 4.40
N ILE A 76 -7.47 -10.59 4.16
CA ILE A 76 -6.93 -11.63 3.26
C ILE A 76 -7.21 -13.03 3.81
N LEU A 77 -7.16 -13.22 5.14
CA LEU A 77 -7.49 -14.47 5.81
C LEU A 77 -8.98 -14.82 5.77
N LEU A 78 -9.86 -13.84 5.98
CA LEU A 78 -11.32 -14.03 6.00
C LEU A 78 -11.90 -14.17 4.60
N ARG A 79 -11.24 -13.60 3.59
CA ARG A 79 -11.58 -13.74 2.18
C ARG A 79 -10.41 -14.34 1.41
N PRO A 80 -10.00 -15.59 1.72
CA PRO A 80 -9.03 -16.27 0.89
C PRO A 80 -9.67 -16.38 -0.51
N LEU A 81 -8.86 -16.20 -1.55
CA LEU A 81 -9.25 -16.05 -2.96
C LEU A 81 -9.97 -17.28 -3.60
N VAL A 82 -10.79 -18.00 -2.85
CA VAL A 82 -11.27 -19.35 -3.17
C VAL A 82 -12.47 -19.37 -4.12
N ASP A 83 -13.12 -18.25 -4.45
CA ASP A 83 -14.28 -18.26 -5.37
C ASP A 83 -14.19 -17.35 -6.60
N GLN A 84 -13.00 -16.93 -7.06
CA GLN A 84 -12.88 -16.14 -8.30
C GLN A 84 -12.63 -16.94 -9.59
N VAL A 85 -12.77 -18.28 -9.53
CA VAL A 85 -12.74 -19.13 -10.74
C VAL A 85 -14.14 -19.66 -11.10
N SER A 86 -15.22 -19.35 -10.38
CA SER A 86 -16.54 -19.91 -10.73
C SER A 86 -17.68 -18.92 -10.53
N TYR A 87 -18.37 -18.62 -11.64
CA TYR A 87 -19.72 -18.02 -11.76
C TYR A 87 -19.93 -16.52 -12.02
N ILE A 88 -19.03 -15.80 -12.72
CA ILE A 88 -19.45 -14.59 -13.47
C ILE A 88 -18.78 -14.57 -14.86
N ALA A 89 -19.08 -15.58 -15.68
CA ALA A 89 -18.79 -15.55 -17.12
C ALA A 89 -19.61 -16.55 -17.96
N LEU A 90 -20.64 -17.19 -17.39
CA LEU A 90 -21.46 -18.17 -18.13
C LEU A 90 -22.93 -17.78 -18.29
N PHE A 91 -23.41 -16.76 -17.57
CA PHE A 91 -24.78 -16.29 -17.74
C PHE A 91 -24.82 -14.76 -17.72
N ASP A 92 -25.19 -14.25 -18.88
CA ASP A 92 -25.71 -12.91 -19.15
C ASP A 92 -24.80 -11.69 -19.12
N ASN A 93 -25.09 -10.82 -20.09
CA ASN A 93 -24.57 -9.47 -20.31
C ASN A 93 -24.98 -8.48 -19.19
N ALA A 94 -25.01 -8.93 -17.95
CA ALA A 94 -25.42 -8.13 -16.81
C ALA A 94 -24.50 -8.38 -15.62
N ALA A 95 -24.21 -7.28 -14.92
CA ALA A 95 -23.51 -7.23 -13.65
C ALA A 95 -21.97 -7.20 -13.75
N LYS A 96 -21.51 -5.96 -14.02
CA LYS A 96 -20.43 -5.21 -13.36
C LYS A 96 -20.28 -5.46 -11.84
N THR A 97 -20.31 -6.70 -11.36
CA THR A 97 -20.10 -7.02 -9.94
C THR A 97 -18.62 -7.28 -9.71
N LEU A 98 -17.83 -6.22 -9.85
CA LEU A 98 -16.48 -6.17 -9.30
C LEU A 98 -16.65 -6.22 -7.77
N GLN A 99 -16.34 -7.36 -7.16
CA GLN A 99 -16.31 -7.48 -5.71
C GLN A 99 -15.41 -6.37 -5.11
N PRO A 100 -15.78 -5.79 -3.96
CA PRO A 100 -14.98 -4.74 -3.35
C PRO A 100 -13.59 -5.29 -3.01
N ARG A 101 -12.56 -4.70 -3.63
CA ARG A 101 -11.15 -5.08 -3.48
C ARG A 101 -10.64 -4.69 -2.10
N ILE A 102 -9.47 -5.19 -1.71
CA ILE A 102 -8.90 -4.95 -0.37
C ILE A 102 -8.99 -3.47 0.03
N VAL A 103 -8.58 -2.55 -0.86
CA VAL A 103 -8.66 -1.10 -0.63
C VAL A 103 -10.10 -0.61 -0.44
N GLU A 104 -11.05 -1.06 -1.26
CA GLU A 104 -12.46 -0.65 -1.20
C GLU A 104 -13.14 -1.13 0.09
N ASN A 105 -12.73 -2.27 0.67
CA ASN A 105 -13.24 -2.72 1.96
C ASN A 105 -12.81 -1.82 3.13
N PHE A 106 -11.78 -0.98 2.94
CA PHE A 106 -11.25 -0.12 3.98
C PHE A 106 -11.52 1.36 3.76
N VAL A 107 -12.21 1.77 2.69
CA VAL A 107 -12.37 3.18 2.30
C VAL A 107 -12.96 4.08 3.40
N HIS A 108 -13.72 3.51 4.35
CA HIS A 108 -14.31 4.25 5.47
C HIS A 108 -13.43 4.30 6.72
N VAL A 109 -12.36 3.49 6.79
CA VAL A 109 -11.54 3.30 8.00
C VAL A 109 -10.09 3.70 7.77
N TYR A 110 -9.54 3.40 6.60
CA TYR A 110 -8.18 3.71 6.20
C TYR A 110 -8.16 4.41 4.86
N ASP A 111 -7.20 5.32 4.69
CA ASP A 111 -6.92 5.86 3.38
C ASP A 111 -6.29 4.78 2.48
N ARG A 112 -6.50 4.90 1.18
CA ARG A 112 -5.90 4.03 0.17
C ARG A 112 -4.39 3.91 0.35
N LEU A 113 -3.72 5.02 0.62
CA LEU A 113 -2.27 5.05 0.80
C LEU A 113 -1.81 4.27 2.04
N ASP A 114 -2.62 4.22 3.10
CA ASP A 114 -2.32 3.42 4.29
C ASP A 114 -2.41 1.92 3.95
N ILE A 115 -3.45 1.52 3.21
CA ILE A 115 -3.61 0.12 2.77
C ILE A 115 -2.50 -0.30 1.81
N VAL A 116 -2.14 0.55 0.85
CA VAL A 116 -1.03 0.28 -0.09
C VAL A 116 0.30 0.19 0.66
N ALA A 117 0.53 1.04 1.67
CA ALA A 117 1.73 0.95 2.50
C ALA A 117 1.78 -0.36 3.30
N ALA A 118 0.67 -0.78 3.90
CA ALA A 118 0.57 -2.06 4.60
C ALA A 118 0.81 -3.26 3.68
N LEU A 119 0.22 -3.25 2.47
CA LEU A 119 0.42 -4.31 1.47
C LEU A 119 1.87 -4.39 1.01
N ARG A 120 2.53 -3.25 0.75
CA ARG A 120 3.96 -3.21 0.41
C ARG A 120 4.81 -3.74 1.55
N HIS A 121 4.55 -3.33 2.78
CA HIS A 121 5.26 -3.85 3.94
C HIS A 121 5.13 -5.37 4.05
N LEU A 122 3.94 -5.93 3.79
CA LEU A 122 3.72 -7.38 3.79
C LEU A 122 4.39 -8.08 2.60
N GLU A 123 4.45 -7.46 1.42
CA GLU A 123 5.18 -7.95 0.23
C GLU A 123 6.70 -7.95 0.48
N ASP A 124 7.25 -6.85 1.00
CA ASP A 124 8.68 -6.69 1.31
C ASP A 124 9.16 -7.70 2.37
N ASN A 125 8.28 -8.12 3.28
CA ASN A 125 8.56 -9.14 4.29
C ASN A 125 8.19 -10.57 3.83
N GLU A 126 7.82 -10.74 2.56
CA GLU A 126 7.42 -12.01 1.96
C GLU A 126 6.26 -12.71 2.70
N ILE A 127 5.38 -11.94 3.36
CA ILE A 127 4.18 -12.43 4.06
C ILE A 127 3.00 -12.55 3.10
N VAL A 128 2.96 -11.69 2.08
CA VAL A 128 1.91 -11.71 1.05
C VAL A 128 2.55 -11.66 -0.33
N ASP A 129 2.06 -12.51 -1.23
CA ASP A 129 2.41 -12.50 -2.65
C ASP A 129 1.34 -11.80 -3.47
N ARG A 130 1.80 -10.91 -4.35
CA ARG A 130 0.98 -10.27 -5.38
C ARG A 130 0.83 -11.20 -6.58
N THR A 131 -0.41 -11.59 -6.91
CA THR A 131 -0.73 -12.42 -8.09
C THR A 131 -1.58 -11.61 -9.06
N HIS A 132 -1.26 -11.64 -10.36
CA HIS A 132 -2.04 -10.93 -11.38
C HIS A 132 -2.96 -11.92 -12.12
N SER A 133 -4.19 -11.49 -12.43
CA SER A 133 -4.95 -12.18 -13.50
C SER A 133 -4.20 -11.99 -14.81
N GLN A 134 -4.04 -13.06 -15.59
CA GLN A 134 -3.07 -13.24 -16.69
C GLN A 134 -3.16 -12.29 -17.91
N THR A 135 -3.78 -11.10 -17.84
CA THR A 135 -4.03 -10.26 -19.01
C THR A 135 -3.25 -8.96 -19.12
N LEU A 136 -2.44 -8.56 -18.14
CA LEU A 136 -1.61 -7.35 -18.22
C LEU A 136 -0.15 -7.67 -17.93
N SER A 137 0.64 -7.84 -18.99
CA SER A 137 2.11 -7.86 -18.94
C SER A 137 2.64 -6.47 -18.59
N LEU A 138 2.49 -6.07 -17.34
CA LEU A 138 3.19 -4.91 -16.79
C LEU A 138 4.69 -5.24 -16.77
N GLY A 139 5.47 -4.41 -17.46
CA GLY A 139 6.89 -4.62 -17.69
C GLY A 139 7.70 -4.77 -16.39
N PRO A 140 8.97 -5.21 -16.49
CA PRO A 140 9.81 -5.59 -15.34
C PRO A 140 10.16 -4.44 -14.39
N HIS A 141 9.86 -3.19 -14.75
CA HIS A 141 10.23 -2.01 -13.98
C HIS A 141 8.98 -1.40 -13.34
N ARG A 142 8.72 -1.82 -12.11
CA ARG A 142 7.65 -1.29 -11.26
C ARG A 142 8.07 0.08 -10.74
N VAL A 143 7.70 1.14 -11.45
CA VAL A 143 7.95 2.52 -11.01
C VAL A 143 6.65 3.10 -10.45
N GLY A 144 6.57 3.23 -9.12
CA GLY A 144 5.50 3.99 -8.46
C GLY A 144 4.47 3.17 -7.68
N GLU A 145 3.40 3.86 -7.28
CA GLU A 145 2.24 3.26 -6.61
C GLU A 145 1.35 2.53 -7.62
N MET A 146 0.76 1.41 -7.18
CA MET A 146 -0.21 0.66 -7.97
C MET A 146 -1.31 1.63 -8.43
N THR A 147 -1.73 1.60 -9.69
CA THR A 147 -2.87 2.42 -10.15
C THR A 147 -4.18 1.77 -9.74
N VAL A 148 -5.29 2.53 -9.74
CA VAL A 148 -6.63 1.99 -9.43
C VAL A 148 -6.96 0.80 -10.34
N GLU A 149 -6.60 0.89 -11.62
CA GLU A 149 -6.79 -0.14 -12.64
C GLU A 149 -5.91 -1.37 -12.42
N GLU A 150 -4.75 -1.21 -11.80
CA GLU A 150 -3.92 -2.32 -11.39
C GLU A 150 -4.45 -3.01 -10.13
N GLU A 151 -4.97 -2.26 -9.15
CA GLU A 151 -5.60 -2.86 -7.96
C GLU A 151 -6.80 -3.70 -8.42
N ARG A 152 -7.59 -3.13 -9.34
CA ARG A 152 -8.28 -3.71 -10.52
C ARG A 152 -8.02 -5.11 -11.05
N VAL A 153 -6.82 -5.62 -10.97
CA VAL A 153 -6.49 -6.95 -11.51
C VAL A 153 -5.52 -7.71 -10.62
N THR A 154 -5.23 -7.14 -9.45
CA THR A 154 -4.27 -7.65 -8.49
C THR A 154 -4.98 -8.44 -7.41
N PHE A 155 -4.44 -9.61 -7.14
CA PHE A 155 -4.81 -10.49 -6.04
C PHE A 155 -3.65 -10.59 -5.05
N TRP A 156 -4.00 -10.85 -3.79
CA TRP A 156 -3.05 -10.93 -2.70
C TRP A 156 -3.23 -12.26 -2.00
N ARG A 157 -2.16 -13.05 -1.92
CA ARG A 157 -2.15 -14.38 -1.30
C ARG A 157 -1.22 -14.36 -0.10
N LEU A 158 -1.66 -14.91 1.03
CA LEU A 158 -0.77 -15.11 2.16
C LEU A 158 0.23 -16.23 1.89
N THR A 159 1.49 -16.01 2.22
CA THR A 159 2.55 -17.01 2.13
C THR A 159 2.61 -17.84 3.41
N LYS A 160 3.42 -18.91 3.38
CA LYS A 160 3.67 -19.74 4.57
C LYS A 160 4.49 -19.05 5.66
N LYS A 161 5.00 -17.83 5.40
CA LYS A 161 5.81 -17.04 6.34
C LYS A 161 4.99 -16.17 7.28
N LEU A 162 3.65 -16.21 7.19
CA LEU A 162 2.79 -15.47 8.09
C LEU A 162 3.07 -15.86 9.54
N ASP A 163 3.61 -14.92 10.32
CA ASP A 163 3.65 -15.02 11.78
C ASP A 163 2.27 -14.65 12.34
N TRP A 164 1.62 -15.62 13.00
CA TRP A 164 0.31 -15.41 13.63
C TRP A 164 0.35 -14.35 14.74
N ALA A 165 1.53 -14.05 15.31
CA ALA A 165 1.70 -12.95 16.24
C ALA A 165 1.40 -11.58 15.61
N LEU A 166 1.40 -11.46 14.27
CA LEU A 166 0.95 -10.24 13.60
C LEU A 166 -0.51 -9.92 13.92
N LEU A 167 -1.35 -10.93 14.18
CA LEU A 167 -2.79 -10.77 14.47
C LEU A 167 -3.12 -10.51 15.95
N LEU A 168 -2.19 -10.77 16.87
CA LEU A 168 -2.35 -10.60 18.32
C LEU A 168 -1.77 -9.25 18.75
#